data_AF-R0M0V8-F1
#
_entry.id   AF-R0M0V8-F1
#
_cell.length_a   1.000
_cell.length_b   1.000
_cell.length_c   1.000
_cell.angle_alpha   90.00
_cell.angle_beta   90.00
_cell.angle_gamma   90.00
#
_symmetry.space_group_name_H-M   'P 1'
#
loop_
_entity.id
_entity.type
_entity.pdbx_description
1 polymer ?
#
loop_
_entity_poly.entity_id
_entity_poly.type
_entity_poly.pdbx_seq_one_letter_code
_entity_poly.pdbx_strand_id
1 'polypeptide(L)'
;MKGEHSENISENKKEGLKYIASAVYKLIKEENGCTYSYICDNIPLPNRRTLHRRIYDVLNVMKAVNLIDSKNKKYFLINSQESINRKREELNKLQDMKTVFEFIVKKNSKVKNDNEDKLFLPFMIIKTEPKAAITCDTNEERSFFTFKSSEKIELVEDLDVLKELYLNENKIQIKKKNTIDAESLFGPYFF
;
A
#
# COMPACT_ATOMS: atom_id res chain seq x y z
N MET A 1 -12.09 -60.40 29.58
CA MET A 1 -11.87 -58.97 29.89
C MET A 1 -10.40 -58.64 29.66
N LYS A 2 -10.06 -58.16 28.46
CA LYS A 2 -8.81 -57.46 28.16
C LYS A 2 -9.19 -56.29 27.27
N GLY A 3 -8.89 -55.09 27.75
CA GLY A 3 -9.47 -53.83 27.32
C GLY A 3 -9.01 -53.36 25.94
N GLU A 4 -9.98 -52.83 25.22
CA GLU A 4 -9.85 -51.90 24.10
C GLU A 4 -9.21 -50.60 24.63
N HIS A 5 -7.92 -50.38 24.40
CA HIS A 5 -7.30 -49.10 24.80
C HIS A 5 -6.30 -48.53 23.79
N SER A 6 -6.24 -49.07 22.57
CA SER A 6 -5.19 -48.75 21.60
C SER A 6 -5.60 -47.89 20.39
N GLU A 7 -6.86 -47.49 20.23
CA GLU A 7 -7.30 -46.73 19.03
C GLU A 7 -7.42 -45.20 19.22
N ASN A 8 -7.60 -44.71 20.46
CA ASN A 8 -7.90 -43.29 20.76
C ASN A 8 -6.71 -42.30 20.68
N ILE A 9 -5.48 -42.76 20.49
CA ILE A 9 -4.29 -41.90 20.42
C ILE A 9 -4.13 -41.27 19.02
N SER A 10 -4.70 -41.90 17.99
CA SER A 10 -4.51 -41.49 16.58
C SER A 10 -5.46 -40.37 16.13
N GLU A 11 -6.68 -40.30 16.68
CA GLU A 11 -7.68 -39.28 16.33
C GLU A 11 -7.39 -37.93 16.98
N ASN A 12 -6.93 -37.92 18.24
CA ASN A 12 -6.56 -36.68 18.95
C ASN A 12 -5.42 -35.89 18.26
N LYS A 13 -4.58 -36.56 17.46
CA LYS A 13 -3.54 -35.88 16.65
C LYS A 13 -4.11 -35.05 15.51
N LYS A 14 -5.31 -35.37 15.02
CA LYS A 14 -5.99 -34.65 13.92
C LYS A 14 -6.77 -33.43 14.40
N GLU A 15 -6.84 -33.18 15.70
CA GLU A 15 -7.60 -32.04 16.27
C GLU A 15 -6.74 -30.97 16.94
N GLY A 16 -5.44 -31.22 17.11
CA GLY A 16 -4.53 -30.29 17.78
C GLY A 16 -4.36 -28.96 17.02
N LEU A 17 -4.12 -27.87 17.74
CA LEU A 17 -3.81 -26.53 17.17
C LEU A 17 -2.68 -26.59 16.13
N LYS A 18 -1.70 -27.48 16.29
CA LYS A 18 -0.63 -27.72 15.31
C LYS A 18 -1.17 -28.24 13.97
N TYR A 19 -2.12 -29.17 14.00
CA TYR A 19 -2.76 -29.69 12.79
C TYR A 19 -3.58 -28.60 12.10
N ILE A 20 -4.36 -27.84 12.88
CA ILE A 20 -5.12 -26.68 12.37
C ILE A 20 -4.20 -25.66 11.73
N ALA A 21 -3.09 -25.31 12.39
CA ALA A 21 -2.11 -24.39 11.85
C ALA A 21 -1.51 -24.89 10.53
N SER A 22 -1.14 -26.17 10.46
CA SER A 22 -0.61 -26.76 9.23
C SER A 22 -1.63 -26.77 8.09
N ALA A 23 -2.91 -27.06 8.39
CA ALA A 23 -3.98 -27.08 7.40
C ALA A 23 -4.31 -25.67 6.88
N VAL A 24 -4.46 -24.69 7.78
CA VAL A 24 -4.68 -23.28 7.42
C VAL A 24 -3.54 -22.76 6.54
N TYR A 25 -2.28 -23.05 6.91
CA TYR A 25 -1.13 -22.63 6.12
C TYR A 25 -1.13 -23.24 4.70
N LYS A 26 -1.44 -24.54 4.60
CA LYS A 26 -1.49 -25.25 3.32
C LYS A 26 -2.58 -24.68 2.40
N LEU A 27 -3.77 -24.42 2.94
CA LEU A 27 -4.89 -23.83 2.19
C LEU A 27 -4.53 -22.42 1.67
N ILE A 28 -3.97 -21.56 2.52
CA ILE A 28 -3.56 -20.21 2.12
C ILE A 28 -2.46 -20.25 1.05
N LYS A 29 -1.59 -21.27 1.08
CA LYS A 29 -0.52 -21.47 0.09
C LYS A 29 -1.04 -21.96 -1.26
N GLU A 30 -2.00 -22.89 -1.27
CA GLU A 30 -2.52 -23.49 -2.51
C GLU A 30 -3.42 -22.52 -3.29
N GLU A 31 -4.25 -21.75 -2.59
CA GLU A 31 -5.20 -20.81 -3.23
C GLU A 31 -4.62 -19.42 -3.49
N ASN A 32 -3.35 -19.16 -3.15
CA ASN A 32 -2.71 -17.84 -3.19
C ASN A 32 -3.51 -16.72 -2.48
N GLY A 33 -4.37 -17.09 -1.53
CA GLY A 33 -5.16 -16.17 -0.72
C GLY A 33 -6.59 -16.65 -0.48
N CYS A 34 -6.98 -16.80 0.79
CA CYS A 34 -8.29 -17.34 1.16
C CYS A 34 -9.09 -16.38 2.02
N THR A 35 -10.42 -16.46 1.97
CA THR A 35 -11.29 -15.82 2.96
C THR A 35 -11.42 -16.68 4.21
N TYR A 36 -11.79 -16.06 5.33
CA TYR A 36 -12.06 -16.78 6.57
C TYR A 36 -13.11 -17.89 6.41
N SER A 37 -14.20 -17.60 5.67
CA SER A 37 -15.26 -18.57 5.39
C SER A 37 -14.71 -19.79 4.67
N TYR A 38 -13.93 -19.56 3.61
CA TYR A 38 -13.32 -20.63 2.83
C TYR A 38 -12.42 -21.54 3.68
N ILE A 39 -11.65 -20.96 4.60
CA ILE A 39 -10.80 -21.71 5.53
C ILE A 39 -11.66 -22.57 6.47
N CYS A 40 -12.79 -22.05 6.97
CA CYS A 40 -13.68 -22.80 7.84
C CYS A 40 -14.37 -23.97 7.11
N ASP A 41 -14.74 -23.76 5.85
CA ASP A 41 -15.46 -24.75 5.04
C ASP A 41 -14.55 -25.91 4.57
N ASN A 42 -13.26 -25.64 4.37
CA ASN A 42 -12.28 -26.62 3.85
C ASN A 42 -11.46 -27.35 4.93
N ILE A 43 -11.65 -27.06 6.21
CA ILE A 43 -10.96 -27.77 7.31
C ILE A 43 -11.92 -28.81 7.91
N PRO A 44 -11.72 -30.12 7.64
CA PRO A 44 -12.58 -31.15 8.19
C PRO A 44 -12.21 -31.43 9.65
N LEU A 45 -12.90 -30.80 10.59
CA LEU A 45 -12.83 -31.12 12.01
C LEU A 45 -14.19 -31.55 12.55
N PRO A 46 -14.24 -32.53 13.47
CA PRO A 46 -15.48 -33.08 14.01
C PRO A 46 -16.22 -32.09 14.94
N ASN A 47 -15.52 -31.14 15.58
CA ASN A 47 -16.13 -30.18 16.49
C ASN A 47 -16.14 -28.74 15.93
N ARG A 48 -17.16 -28.42 15.12
CA ARG A 48 -17.35 -27.09 14.50
C ARG A 48 -17.48 -25.93 15.50
N ARG A 49 -17.89 -26.19 16.75
CA ARG A 49 -18.13 -25.13 17.75
C ARG A 49 -16.84 -24.49 18.27
N THR A 50 -15.75 -25.25 18.35
CA THR A 50 -14.43 -24.74 18.79
C THR A 50 -13.55 -24.30 17.63
N LEU A 51 -13.87 -24.76 16.41
CA LEU A 51 -13.10 -24.51 15.18
C LEU A 51 -12.89 -23.01 14.91
N HIS A 52 -13.98 -22.23 14.93
CA HIS A 52 -13.91 -20.79 14.64
C HIS A 52 -12.91 -20.08 15.56
N ARG A 53 -12.96 -20.35 16.87
CA ARG A 53 -12.06 -19.75 17.87
C ARG A 53 -10.61 -20.18 17.64
N ARG A 54 -10.36 -21.44 17.27
CA ARG A 54 -9.02 -21.99 17.01
C ARG A 54 -8.42 -21.46 15.72
N ILE A 55 -9.21 -21.27 14.67
CA ILE A 55 -8.76 -20.61 13.44
C ILE A 55 -8.35 -19.17 13.73
N TYR A 56 -9.11 -18.43 14.54
CA TYR A 56 -8.70 -17.07 14.95
C TYR A 56 -7.39 -17.06 15.75
N ASP A 57 -7.20 -18.00 16.69
CA ASP A 57 -5.92 -18.12 17.41
C ASP A 57 -4.74 -18.33 16.43
N VAL A 58 -4.90 -19.26 15.49
CA VAL A 58 -3.89 -19.56 14.47
C VAL A 58 -3.63 -18.36 13.56
N LEU A 59 -4.67 -17.73 13.02
CA LEU A 59 -4.53 -16.58 12.11
C LEU A 59 -3.90 -15.37 12.82
N ASN A 60 -4.27 -15.11 14.07
CA ASN A 60 -3.69 -14.03 14.86
C ASN A 60 -2.20 -14.26 15.12
N VAL A 61 -1.82 -15.49 15.50
CA VAL A 61 -0.41 -15.84 15.70
C VAL A 61 0.36 -15.79 14.38
N MET A 62 -0.17 -16.33 13.29
CA MET A 62 0.47 -16.27 11.97
C MET A 62 0.64 -14.84 11.47
N LYS A 63 -0.32 -13.95 11.76
CA LYS A 63 -0.21 -12.52 11.45
C LYS A 63 0.85 -11.84 12.32
N ALA A 64 0.89 -12.13 13.61
CA ALA A 64 1.89 -11.59 14.54
C ALA A 64 3.33 -12.03 14.21
N VAL A 65 3.49 -13.26 13.72
CA VAL A 65 4.79 -13.83 13.28
C VAL A 65 5.13 -13.42 11.83
N ASN A 66 4.35 -12.55 11.20
CA ASN A 66 4.55 -12.09 9.82
C ASN A 66 4.65 -13.24 8.79
N LEU A 67 3.86 -14.30 8.98
CA LEU A 67 3.71 -15.37 7.98
C LEU A 67 2.60 -15.06 6.97
N ILE A 68 1.52 -14.45 7.45
CA ILE A 68 0.35 -14.08 6.66
C ILE A 68 -0.03 -12.62 6.91
N ASP A 69 -0.72 -12.03 5.95
CA ASP A 69 -1.30 -10.70 6.05
C ASP A 69 -2.78 -10.73 5.62
N SER A 70 -3.55 -9.73 6.04
CA SER A 70 -4.99 -9.66 5.87
C SER A 70 -5.42 -8.37 5.17
N LYS A 71 -6.01 -8.45 3.98
CA LYS A 71 -6.54 -7.30 3.23
C LYS A 71 -7.90 -7.65 2.66
N ASN A 72 -8.87 -6.73 2.73
CA ASN A 72 -10.22 -6.92 2.20
C ASN A 72 -10.87 -8.25 2.64
N LYS A 73 -10.67 -8.65 3.90
CA LYS A 73 -11.14 -9.93 4.49
C LYS A 73 -10.56 -11.20 3.83
N LYS A 74 -9.45 -11.08 3.09
CA LYS A 74 -8.64 -12.18 2.55
C LYS A 74 -7.30 -12.27 3.27
N TYR A 75 -6.85 -13.49 3.53
CA TYR A 75 -5.56 -13.82 4.10
C TYR A 75 -4.63 -14.33 3.02
N PHE A 76 -3.43 -13.76 2.89
CA PHE A 76 -2.41 -14.13 1.92
C PHE A 76 -1.06 -14.29 2.60
N LEU A 77 -0.15 -15.09 2.02
CA LEU A 77 1.22 -15.17 2.52
C LEU A 77 1.97 -13.86 2.25
N ILE A 78 2.82 -13.45 3.20
CA ILE A 78 3.64 -12.24 3.08
C ILE A 78 4.71 -12.34 1.97
N ASN A 79 5.04 -13.56 1.52
CA ASN A 79 5.89 -13.80 0.36
C ASN A 79 5.09 -14.16 -0.91
N SER A 80 3.77 -13.94 -0.91
CA SER A 80 3.01 -14.03 -2.16
C SER A 80 3.52 -12.99 -3.16
N GLN A 81 3.42 -13.30 -4.46
CA GLN A 81 3.82 -12.34 -5.50
C GLN A 81 3.08 -11.01 -5.34
N GLU A 82 1.82 -11.05 -4.89
CA GLU A 82 0.99 -9.88 -4.66
C GLU A 82 1.48 -9.01 -3.48
N SER A 83 1.98 -9.61 -2.40
CA SER A 83 2.53 -8.85 -1.26
C SER A 83 3.91 -8.29 -1.56
N ILE A 84 4.74 -9.02 -2.32
CA ILE A 84 6.03 -8.52 -2.79
C ILE A 84 5.84 -7.33 -3.73
N ASN A 85 4.94 -7.44 -4.71
CA ASN A 85 4.65 -6.34 -5.63
C ASN A 85 4.13 -5.11 -4.90
N ARG A 86 3.20 -5.30 -3.93
CA ARG A 86 2.70 -4.21 -3.09
C ARG A 86 3.81 -3.51 -2.31
N LYS A 87 4.68 -4.26 -1.63
CA LYS A 87 5.80 -3.67 -0.89
C LYS A 87 6.78 -2.95 -1.82
N ARG A 88 7.01 -3.45 -3.04
CA ARG A 88 7.82 -2.77 -4.05
C ARG A 88 7.18 -1.46 -4.51
N GLU A 89 5.87 -1.46 -4.78
CA GLU A 89 5.13 -0.23 -5.13
C GLU A 89 5.19 0.81 -4.01
N GLU A 90 4.99 0.38 -2.75
CA GLU A 90 5.09 1.26 -1.59
C GLU A 90 6.51 1.80 -1.40
N LEU A 91 7.53 0.94 -1.52
CA LEU A 91 8.94 1.37 -1.50
C LEU A 91 9.25 2.39 -2.59
N ASN A 92 8.80 2.14 -3.82
CA ASN A 92 8.99 3.07 -4.94
C ASN A 92 8.32 4.43 -4.65
N LYS A 93 7.09 4.43 -4.12
CA LYS A 93 6.40 5.66 -3.72
C LYS A 93 7.16 6.43 -2.64
N LEU A 94 7.65 5.74 -1.61
CA LEU A 94 8.42 6.36 -0.53
C LEU A 94 9.76 6.90 -1.02
N GLN A 95 10.41 6.18 -1.93
CA GLN A 95 11.66 6.60 -2.55
C GLN A 95 11.45 7.85 -3.41
N ASP A 96 10.42 7.88 -4.25
CA ASP A 96 10.04 9.06 -5.03
C ASP A 96 9.79 10.26 -4.12
N MET A 97 8.98 10.06 -3.06
CA MET A 97 8.66 11.10 -2.09
C MET A 97 9.92 11.67 -1.43
N LYS A 98 10.83 10.80 -0.99
CA LYS A 98 12.12 11.22 -0.41
C LYS A 98 12.92 12.05 -1.40
N THR A 99 13.12 11.55 -2.62
CA THR A 99 13.91 12.24 -3.65
C THR A 99 13.34 13.62 -3.98
N VAL A 100 12.01 13.70 -4.13
CA VAL A 100 11.31 14.94 -4.48
C VAL A 100 11.35 15.95 -3.34
N PHE A 101 11.18 15.52 -2.08
CA PHE A 101 11.28 16.42 -0.92
C PHE A 101 12.71 16.90 -0.68
N GLU A 102 13.72 16.04 -0.78
CA GLU A 102 15.12 16.47 -0.69
C GLU A 102 15.45 17.51 -1.77
N PHE A 103 14.94 17.32 -2.98
CA PHE A 103 15.09 18.26 -4.07
C PHE A 103 14.44 19.62 -3.77
N ILE A 104 13.16 19.65 -3.37
CA ILE A 104 12.45 20.94 -3.16
C ILE A 104 13.03 21.71 -1.98
N VAL A 105 13.43 21.02 -0.90
CA VAL A 105 14.10 21.65 0.25
C VAL A 105 15.45 22.25 -0.16
N LYS A 106 16.25 21.51 -0.94
CA LYS A 106 17.55 22.00 -1.44
C LYS A 106 17.40 23.14 -2.45
N LYS A 107 16.33 23.14 -3.24
CA LYS A 107 16.03 24.21 -4.19
C LYS A 107 15.62 25.48 -3.45
N ASN A 108 14.66 25.36 -2.54
CA ASN A 108 14.11 26.49 -1.79
C ASN A 108 15.14 27.08 -0.81
N SER A 109 16.08 26.28 -0.28
CA SER A 109 17.14 26.80 0.61
C SER A 109 18.10 27.79 -0.07
N LYS A 110 18.17 27.79 -1.40
CA LYS A 110 18.98 28.75 -2.17
C LYS A 110 18.26 30.08 -2.40
N VAL A 111 16.93 30.10 -2.27
CA VAL A 111 16.10 31.28 -2.48
C VAL A 111 15.95 31.97 -1.13
N LYS A 112 16.59 33.14 -0.96
CA LYS A 112 16.56 33.93 0.29
C LYS A 112 15.46 34.99 0.33
N ASN A 113 14.58 35.03 -0.67
CA ASN A 113 13.49 36.00 -0.70
C ASN A 113 12.35 35.55 0.22
N ASP A 114 12.22 36.21 1.37
CA ASP A 114 11.08 36.01 2.28
C ASP A 114 9.82 36.78 1.87
N ASN A 115 9.89 37.59 0.82
CA ASN A 115 8.77 38.43 0.36
C ASN A 115 7.90 37.77 -0.73
N GLU A 116 8.12 36.48 -1.05
CA GLU A 116 7.29 35.75 -2.02
C GLU A 116 6.23 34.93 -1.31
N ASP A 117 5.01 34.90 -1.86
CA ASP A 117 3.93 34.04 -1.38
C ASP A 117 4.34 32.57 -1.52
N LYS A 118 4.26 31.81 -0.42
CA LYS A 118 4.68 30.41 -0.33
C LYS A 118 3.47 29.51 -0.11
N LEU A 119 3.37 28.45 -0.92
CA LEU A 119 2.42 27.36 -0.70
C LEU A 119 3.11 26.24 0.09
N PHE A 120 2.70 26.04 1.33
CA PHE A 120 3.27 25.02 2.21
C PHE A 120 2.57 23.68 2.04
N LEU A 121 3.32 22.60 2.27
CA LEU A 121 2.80 21.24 2.32
C LEU A 121 2.08 20.98 3.66
N PRO A 122 1.06 20.11 3.71
CA PRO A 122 0.44 19.42 2.58
C PRO A 122 -0.56 20.33 1.82
N PHE A 123 -0.70 20.12 0.52
CA PHE A 123 -1.70 20.83 -0.28
C PHE A 123 -2.31 19.95 -1.38
N MET A 124 -3.38 20.44 -1.97
CA MET A 124 -4.02 19.85 -3.14
C MET A 124 -4.39 20.97 -4.11
N ILE A 125 -4.28 20.69 -5.40
CA ILE A 125 -4.66 21.62 -6.46
C ILE A 125 -5.92 21.08 -7.13
N ILE A 126 -6.91 21.94 -7.23
CA ILE A 126 -8.10 21.71 -8.04
C ILE A 126 -7.92 22.53 -9.31
N LYS A 127 -7.78 21.88 -10.45
CA LYS A 127 -7.63 22.55 -11.76
C LYS A 127 -8.81 22.23 -12.67
N THR A 128 -9.12 23.15 -13.56
CA THR A 128 -10.18 23.03 -14.57
C THR A 128 -9.77 23.85 -15.79
N GLU A 129 -10.51 23.75 -16.88
CA GLU A 129 -10.30 24.55 -18.07
C GLU A 129 -10.34 26.06 -17.76
N PRO A 130 -9.48 26.91 -18.38
CA PRO A 130 -9.39 28.33 -18.07
C PRO A 130 -10.69 29.12 -18.27
N LYS A 131 -11.59 28.62 -19.13
CA LYS A 131 -12.88 29.25 -19.45
C LYS A 131 -14.03 28.70 -18.62
N ALA A 132 -13.78 27.77 -17.71
CA ALA A 132 -14.81 27.14 -16.91
C ALA A 132 -15.45 28.15 -15.95
N ALA A 133 -16.78 28.17 -15.89
CA ALA A 133 -17.50 28.91 -14.88
C ALA A 133 -17.49 28.10 -13.57
N ILE A 134 -16.87 28.65 -12.52
CA ILE A 134 -16.72 27.98 -11.22
C ILE A 134 -17.59 28.68 -10.18
N THR A 135 -18.42 27.91 -9.48
CA THR A 135 -19.13 28.36 -8.27
C THR A 135 -18.63 27.58 -7.07
N CYS A 136 -18.26 28.29 -6.00
CA CYS A 136 -17.81 27.69 -4.74
C CYS A 136 -18.79 28.06 -3.63
N ASP A 137 -19.48 27.05 -3.09
CA ASP A 137 -20.35 27.20 -1.93
C ASP A 137 -19.60 26.67 -0.69
N THR A 138 -19.61 27.42 0.41
CA THR A 138 -19.00 27.01 1.68
C THR A 138 -19.88 27.36 2.87
N ASN A 139 -19.71 26.65 3.98
CA ASN A 139 -20.35 27.00 5.24
C ASN A 139 -19.59 28.12 5.96
N GLU A 140 -20.20 28.72 6.99
CA GLU A 140 -19.60 29.81 7.77
C GLU A 140 -18.26 29.41 8.39
N GLU A 141 -18.16 28.17 8.87
CA GLU A 141 -16.96 27.61 9.50
C GLU A 141 -15.86 27.23 8.49
N ARG A 142 -16.14 27.29 7.19
CA ARG A 142 -15.21 26.88 6.11
C ARG A 142 -14.66 25.46 6.27
N SER A 143 -15.41 24.59 6.93
CA SER A 143 -15.07 23.18 7.11
C SER A 143 -15.52 22.32 5.93
N PHE A 144 -16.37 22.86 5.05
CA PHE A 144 -16.83 22.18 3.85
C PHE A 144 -16.88 23.12 2.65
N PHE A 145 -16.44 22.63 1.50
CA PHE A 145 -16.45 23.34 0.22
C PHE A 145 -17.12 22.50 -0.84
N THR A 146 -18.08 23.08 -1.56
CA THR A 146 -18.68 22.48 -2.75
C THR A 146 -18.28 23.29 -3.97
N PHE A 147 -17.52 22.67 -4.86
CA PHE A 147 -17.17 23.25 -6.15
C PHE A 147 -18.11 22.71 -7.21
N LYS A 148 -18.72 23.61 -7.99
CA LYS A 148 -19.39 23.27 -9.24
C LYS A 148 -18.67 23.99 -10.36
N SER A 149 -18.38 23.27 -11.42
CA SER A 149 -17.72 23.81 -12.61
C SER A 149 -18.57 23.46 -13.82
N SER A 150 -18.62 24.37 -14.80
CA SER A 150 -19.20 24.04 -16.11
C SER A 150 -18.38 23.00 -16.87
N GLU A 151 -17.10 22.86 -16.53
CA GLU A 151 -16.15 21.95 -17.15
C GLU A 151 -15.63 20.90 -16.16
N LYS A 152 -14.94 19.89 -16.68
CA LYS A 152 -14.36 18.82 -15.87
C LYS A 152 -13.31 19.38 -14.89
N ILE A 153 -13.49 19.04 -13.62
CA ILE A 153 -12.55 19.33 -12.54
C ILE A 153 -11.56 18.17 -12.39
N GLU A 154 -10.29 18.49 -12.22
CA GLU A 154 -9.23 17.53 -11.90
C GLU A 154 -8.59 17.85 -10.55
N LEU A 155 -8.43 16.80 -9.74
CA LEU A 155 -7.73 16.86 -8.46
C LEU A 155 -6.28 16.42 -8.65
N VAL A 156 -5.35 17.25 -8.20
CA VAL A 156 -3.91 16.94 -8.23
C VAL A 156 -3.36 17.06 -6.81
N GLU A 157 -2.74 16.00 -6.32
CA GLU A 157 -2.10 15.98 -5.00
C GLU A 157 -0.72 16.65 -5.04
N ASP A 158 -0.25 17.14 -3.90
CA ASP A 158 1.04 17.81 -3.78
C ASP A 158 2.22 17.01 -4.35
N LEU A 159 2.28 15.70 -4.09
CA LEU A 159 3.37 14.84 -4.54
C LEU A 159 3.47 14.79 -6.07
N ASP A 160 2.35 14.77 -6.78
CA ASP A 160 2.32 14.74 -8.24
C ASP A 160 2.84 16.06 -8.82
N VAL A 161 2.44 17.19 -8.23
CA VAL A 161 2.96 18.53 -8.58
C VAL A 161 4.48 18.59 -8.39
N LEU A 162 4.97 18.10 -7.25
CA LEU A 162 6.39 18.13 -6.95
C LEU A 162 7.20 17.18 -7.85
N LYS A 163 6.66 16.02 -8.23
CA LYS A 163 7.25 15.12 -9.23
C LYS A 163 7.38 15.82 -10.58
N GLU A 164 6.33 16.51 -11.02
CA GLU A 164 6.36 17.25 -12.29
C GLU A 164 7.43 18.36 -12.28
N LEU A 165 7.54 19.11 -11.18
CA LEU A 165 8.58 20.11 -10.98
C LEU A 165 9.99 19.51 -11.04
N TYR A 166 10.19 18.37 -10.37
CA TYR A 166 11.46 17.64 -10.39
C TYR A 166 11.83 17.19 -11.82
N LEU A 167 10.89 16.58 -12.55
CA LEU A 167 11.14 16.09 -13.91
C LEU A 167 11.45 17.23 -14.88
N ASN A 168 10.72 18.33 -14.80
CA ASN A 168 10.92 19.49 -15.67
C ASN A 168 12.29 20.12 -15.46
N GLU A 169 12.75 20.26 -14.21
CA GLU A 169 14.06 20.83 -13.91
C GLU A 169 15.22 19.93 -14.36
N ASN A 170 15.09 18.61 -14.19
CA ASN A 170 16.11 17.66 -14.67
C ASN A 170 16.16 17.58 -16.20
N LYS A 171 15.03 17.64 -16.90
CA LYS A 171 15.00 17.76 -18.38
C LYS A 171 15.71 19.04 -18.85
N ILE A 172 15.53 20.15 -18.14
CA ILE A 172 16.22 21.43 -18.43
C ILE A 172 17.73 21.29 -18.19
N GLN A 173 18.16 20.59 -17.13
CA GLN A 173 19.58 20.34 -16.87
C GLN A 173 20.23 19.45 -17.94
N ILE A 174 19.54 18.44 -18.45
CA ILE A 174 20.01 17.61 -19.58
C ILE A 174 20.17 18.47 -20.84
N LYS A 175 19.20 19.34 -21.14
CA LYS A 175 19.31 20.28 -22.28
C LYS A 175 20.46 21.28 -22.13
N LYS A 176 20.73 21.77 -20.91
CA LYS A 176 21.87 22.67 -20.63
C LYS A 176 23.23 21.95 -20.66
N LYS A 177 23.30 20.68 -20.28
CA LYS A 177 24.51 19.84 -20.40
C LYS A 177 24.81 19.45 -21.83
N ASN A 178 23.80 19.23 -22.68
CA ASN A 178 24.04 18.93 -24.10
C ASN A 178 24.63 20.11 -24.91
N THR A 179 24.71 21.31 -24.33
CA THR A 179 25.41 22.47 -24.91
C THR A 179 26.81 22.71 -24.34
N ILE A 180 27.20 22.00 -23.28
CA ILE A 180 28.50 22.14 -22.61
C ILE A 180 28.93 20.72 -22.20
N ASP A 181 29.71 20.11 -23.07
CA ASP A 181 30.44 18.86 -22.86
C ASP A 181 29.61 17.56 -22.95
N ALA A 182 29.71 16.94 -24.12
CA ALA A 182 29.41 15.55 -24.34
C ALA A 182 30.48 14.68 -23.66
N GLU A 183 30.28 14.29 -22.40
CA GLU A 183 30.78 13.01 -21.89
C GLU A 183 30.27 12.69 -20.48
N SER A 184 29.72 11.48 -20.35
CA SER A 184 29.34 10.78 -19.13
C SER A 184 28.20 11.39 -18.29
N LEU A 185 27.15 10.59 -18.06
CA LEU A 185 26.37 10.48 -16.81
C LEU A 185 25.08 9.69 -17.07
N PHE A 186 25.20 8.49 -17.63
CA PHE A 186 24.20 7.44 -17.45
C PHE A 186 24.80 6.40 -16.51
N GLY A 187 24.47 6.51 -15.22
CA GLY A 187 24.60 5.42 -14.26
C GLY A 187 23.32 4.58 -14.26
N PRO A 188 23.40 3.26 -14.02
CA PRO A 188 22.56 2.30 -14.71
C PRO A 188 21.42 1.80 -13.82
N TYR A 189 20.36 2.57 -13.63
CA TYR A 189 19.16 2.04 -12.95
C TYR A 189 17.88 2.64 -13.52
N PHE A 190 17.56 2.22 -14.73
CA PHE A 190 16.20 2.24 -15.27
C PHE A 190 16.02 0.97 -16.12
N PHE A 191 15.55 -0.10 -15.48
CA PHE A 191 14.78 -1.21 -16.08
C PHE A 191 13.87 -1.77 -14.98
#